data_AF-A0A5C7Q7D9-F1
#
_entry.id   AF-A0A5C7Q7D9-F1
#
_cell.length_a   1.000
_cell.length_b   1.000
_cell.length_c   1.000
_cell.angle_alpha   90.00
_cell.angle_beta   90.00
_cell.angle_gamma   90.00
#
_symmetry.space_group_name_H-M   'P 1'
#
loop_
_entity.id
_entity.type
_entity.pdbx_description
1 polymer ?
#
loop_
_entity_poly.entity_id
_entity_poly.type
_entity_poly.pdbx_seq_one_letter_code
_entity_poly.pdbx_strand_id
1 'polypeptide(L)'
;MSKYDLEYAIAVFQKGIFTFAAKEHRRQNGKPTLTIDVTPTQVVWTVSPLSQGNPDTNDQQPQKDRFDLYFLLKEICGVAKTWPTTGASPAIWQTSVSNEGTERVGGKTIKMTTPVGRITGISKLTAQVGMASQPFTASALNLNLFADVEHTPKGKLYPAEEFQFHIGFQGNYQYTGGVSAQANQVTIEMTHAIYEAIRSKLIALCR
;
A
#
# COMPACT_ATOMS: atom_id res chain seq x y z
N MET A 1 -2.38 0.14 19.90
CA MET A 1 -1.55 0.90 18.95
C MET A 1 -0.06 0.55 19.04
N SER A 2 0.52 0.08 17.94
CA SER A 2 1.96 -0.17 17.75
C SER A 2 2.51 0.73 16.64
N LYS A 3 3.76 1.19 16.75
CA LYS A 3 4.39 2.11 15.78
C LYS A 3 5.72 1.56 15.27
N TYR A 4 5.94 1.63 13.97
CA TYR A 4 7.11 1.11 13.28
C TYR A 4 7.71 2.19 12.37
N ASP A 5 8.99 2.46 12.52
CA ASP A 5 9.74 3.33 11.61
C ASP A 5 9.95 2.62 10.28
N LEU A 6 9.78 3.36 9.18
CA LEU A 6 9.97 2.85 7.82
C LEU A 6 11.16 3.53 7.12
N GLU A 7 11.82 2.83 6.21
CA GLU A 7 12.84 3.41 5.32
C GLU A 7 12.19 4.31 4.27
N TYR A 8 11.10 3.83 3.68
CA TYR A 8 10.26 4.59 2.77
C TYR A 8 8.84 4.04 2.76
N ALA A 9 7.89 4.89 2.38
CA ALA A 9 6.54 4.47 2.03
C ALA A 9 6.06 5.23 0.80
N ILE A 10 5.37 4.53 -0.10
CA ILE A 10 4.68 5.14 -1.24
C ILE A 10 3.25 4.66 -1.22
N ALA A 11 2.31 5.60 -1.24
CA ALA A 11 0.89 5.36 -1.43
C ALA A 11 0.49 5.94 -2.79
N VAL A 12 -0.11 5.13 -3.66
CA VAL A 12 -0.55 5.54 -5.01
C VAL A 12 -2.04 5.35 -5.13
N PHE A 13 -2.73 6.37 -5.65
CA PHE A 13 -4.16 6.37 -5.94
C PHE A 13 -4.32 6.52 -7.45
N GLN A 14 -5.13 5.66 -8.05
CA GLN A 14 -5.39 5.66 -9.50
C GLN A 14 -6.89 5.59 -9.74
N LYS A 15 -7.40 6.47 -10.60
CA LYS A 15 -8.79 6.51 -11.09
C LYS A 15 -8.85 6.96 -12.54
N GLY A 16 -9.08 6.04 -13.48
CA GLY A 16 -9.11 6.38 -14.90
C GLY A 16 -7.77 6.98 -15.34
N ILE A 17 -7.76 8.25 -15.76
CA ILE A 17 -6.53 8.99 -16.12
C ILE A 17 -5.90 9.75 -14.95
N PHE A 18 -6.60 9.83 -13.81
CA PHE A 18 -6.08 10.51 -12.64
C PHE A 18 -5.19 9.56 -11.85
N THR A 19 -3.99 10.01 -11.54
CA THR A 19 -3.11 9.36 -10.58
C THR A 19 -2.68 10.38 -9.55
N PHE A 20 -2.46 9.94 -8.32
CA PHE A 20 -1.89 10.74 -7.25
C PHE A 20 -0.96 9.84 -6.42
N ALA A 21 0.16 10.38 -5.95
CA ALA A 21 1.05 9.67 -5.06
C ALA A 21 1.34 10.50 -3.80
N ALA A 22 1.42 9.85 -2.65
CA ALA A 22 2.00 10.40 -1.45
C ALA A 22 3.19 9.52 -1.06
N LYS A 23 4.37 10.12 -0.85
CA LYS A 23 5.58 9.37 -0.58
C LYS A 23 6.49 10.07 0.41
N GLU A 24 7.26 9.28 1.13
CA GLU A 24 8.27 9.77 2.07
C GLU A 24 9.42 8.78 2.16
N HIS A 25 10.64 9.29 2.38
CA HIS A 25 11.84 8.46 2.37
C HIS A 25 12.94 9.00 3.28
N ARG A 26 13.53 8.14 4.13
CA ARG A 26 14.66 8.47 5.01
C ARG A 26 15.89 9.03 4.28
N ARG A 27 16.20 8.55 3.07
CA ARG A 27 17.30 9.10 2.25
C ARG A 27 17.07 10.53 1.76
N GLN A 28 15.85 11.02 1.87
CA GLN A 28 15.47 12.41 1.59
C GLN A 28 15.17 13.20 2.88
N ASN A 29 15.69 12.74 4.02
CA ASN A 29 15.43 13.28 5.37
C ASN A 29 13.99 13.07 5.89
N GLY A 30 13.19 12.28 5.19
CA GLY A 30 11.86 11.85 5.62
C GLY A 30 11.89 10.92 6.83
N LYS A 31 10.76 10.78 7.52
CA LYS A 31 10.63 9.85 8.66
C LYS A 31 9.28 9.13 8.63
N PRO A 32 8.97 8.36 7.56
CA PRO A 32 7.70 7.67 7.47
C PRO A 32 7.59 6.63 8.59
N THR A 33 6.38 6.47 9.10
CA THR A 33 6.06 5.49 10.14
C THR A 33 4.76 4.79 9.78
N LEU A 34 4.69 3.48 10.05
CA LEU A 34 3.46 2.70 10.04
C LEU A 34 2.98 2.55 11.47
N THR A 35 1.77 3.03 11.74
CA THR A 35 1.04 2.76 12.99
C THR A 35 -0.02 1.71 12.73
N ILE A 36 -0.06 0.68 13.56
CA ILE A 36 -1.06 -0.38 13.49
C ILE A 36 -1.88 -0.31 14.79
N ASP A 37 -3.16 0.00 14.66
CA ASP A 37 -4.09 -0.03 15.78
C ASP A 37 -5.13 -1.13 15.60
N VAL A 38 -5.19 -2.04 16.57
CA VAL A 38 -6.13 -3.16 16.60
C VAL A 38 -7.25 -2.77 17.54
N THR A 39 -8.43 -2.53 16.98
CA THR A 39 -9.65 -2.28 17.75
C THR A 39 -10.48 -3.56 17.83
N PRO A 40 -11.54 -3.61 18.68
CA PRO A 40 -12.41 -4.79 18.75
C PRO A 40 -13.09 -5.17 17.42
N THR A 41 -13.26 -4.22 16.49
CA THR A 41 -14.03 -4.42 15.26
C THR A 41 -13.17 -4.44 13.99
N GLN A 42 -11.98 -3.82 14.02
CA GLN A 42 -11.14 -3.68 12.83
C GLN A 42 -9.66 -3.48 13.18
N VAL A 43 -8.81 -3.51 12.16
CA VAL A 43 -7.43 -3.02 12.24
C VAL A 43 -7.33 -1.74 11.40
N VAL A 44 -6.64 -0.74 11.94
CA VAL A 44 -6.36 0.52 11.27
C VAL A 44 -4.86 0.64 11.06
N TRP A 45 -4.44 0.78 9.81
CA TRP A 45 -3.07 1.14 9.45
C TRP A 45 -3.00 2.61 9.14
N THR A 46 -2.09 3.34 9.76
CA THR A 46 -1.82 4.74 9.44
C THR A 46 -0.37 4.88 9.04
N VAL A 47 -0.12 5.33 7.80
CA VAL A 47 1.22 5.65 7.31
C VAL A 47 1.40 7.16 7.29
N SER A 48 2.34 7.67 8.08
CA SER A 48 2.60 9.11 8.21
C SER A 48 4.00 9.41 8.76
N PRO A 49 4.51 10.64 8.55
CA PRO A 49 4.06 11.60 7.56
C PRO A 49 4.40 11.13 6.14
N LEU A 50 3.62 11.61 5.18
CA LEU A 50 3.86 11.48 3.75
C LEU A 50 3.87 12.87 3.12
N SER A 51 4.77 13.10 2.16
CA SER A 51 4.76 14.32 1.38
C SER A 51 4.00 14.09 0.07
N GLN A 52 3.41 15.15 -0.50
CA GLN A 52 2.83 15.05 -1.84
C GLN A 52 3.92 14.58 -2.80
N GLY A 53 3.64 13.48 -3.50
CA GLY A 53 4.48 12.98 -4.58
C GLY A 53 3.84 13.29 -5.92
N ASN A 54 4.67 13.54 -6.92
CA ASN A 54 4.19 13.38 -8.29
C ASN A 54 3.97 11.88 -8.53
N PRO A 55 2.79 11.47 -8.99
CA PRO A 55 2.63 10.16 -9.56
C PRO A 55 3.49 10.13 -10.82
N ASP A 56 4.47 9.23 -10.85
CA ASP A 56 5.32 9.06 -12.02
C ASP A 56 4.53 8.28 -13.11
N THR A 57 3.37 8.79 -13.53
CA THR A 57 2.51 8.20 -14.55
C THR A 57 2.12 9.27 -15.57
N ASN A 58 3.01 9.48 -16.54
CA ASN A 58 2.55 9.82 -17.89
C ASN A 58 2.08 8.51 -18.49
N ASP A 59 0.78 8.31 -18.64
CA ASP A 59 0.21 7.51 -19.73
C ASP A 59 -1.27 7.88 -19.83
N GLN A 60 -1.69 8.40 -20.98
CA GLN A 60 -3.09 8.79 -21.27
C GLN A 60 -4.03 7.57 -21.40
N GLN A 61 -3.71 6.47 -20.73
CA GLN A 61 -4.40 5.19 -20.78
C GLN A 61 -5.33 5.07 -19.56
N PRO A 62 -6.59 4.63 -19.72
CA PRO A 62 -7.48 4.36 -18.59
C PRO A 62 -6.89 3.28 -17.67
N GLN A 63 -6.58 3.63 -16.43
CA GLN A 63 -6.14 2.68 -15.42
C GLN A 63 -7.32 2.16 -14.59
N LYS A 64 -7.21 0.92 -14.11
CA LYS A 64 -8.18 0.36 -13.15
C LYS A 64 -8.10 1.15 -11.85
N ASP A 65 -9.26 1.37 -11.25
CA ASP A 65 -9.40 2.13 -10.01
C ASP A 65 -8.75 1.35 -8.86
N ARG A 66 -7.63 1.86 -8.36
CA ARG A 66 -6.80 1.14 -7.38
C ARG A 66 -6.08 2.07 -6.40
N PHE A 67 -5.83 1.51 -5.22
CA PHE A 67 -4.97 2.08 -4.21
C PHE A 67 -3.83 1.11 -3.93
N ASP A 68 -2.58 1.56 -4.09
CA ASP A 68 -1.40 0.75 -3.85
C ASP A 68 -0.57 1.32 -2.70
N LEU A 69 0.03 0.43 -1.93
CA LEU A 69 0.96 0.76 -0.85
C LEU A 69 2.24 -0.06 -1.00
N TYR A 70 3.39 0.60 -0.83
CA TYR A 70 4.70 0.01 -1.04
C TYR A 70 5.62 0.26 0.16
N PHE A 71 6.29 -0.82 0.59
CA PHE A 71 7.31 -0.81 1.64
C PHE A 71 8.58 -1.53 1.17
N LEU A 72 9.74 -1.15 1.72
CA LEU A 72 10.96 -1.91 1.46
C LEU A 72 10.87 -3.28 2.13
N LEU A 73 10.99 -4.37 1.37
CA LEU A 73 10.78 -5.72 1.90
C LEU A 73 11.77 -6.05 3.01
N LYS A 74 13.06 -5.72 2.84
CA LYS A 74 14.10 -5.99 3.85
C LYS A 74 13.80 -5.34 5.20
N GLU A 75 13.28 -4.12 5.18
CA GLU A 75 13.03 -3.34 6.39
C GLU A 75 11.74 -3.78 7.07
N ILE A 76 10.65 -3.92 6.30
CA ILE A 76 9.38 -4.41 6.83
C ILE A 76 9.53 -5.82 7.41
N CYS A 77 10.39 -6.66 6.83
CA CYS A 77 10.70 -7.99 7.36
C CYS A 77 11.40 -7.96 8.72
N GLY A 78 12.17 -6.92 9.02
CA GLY A 78 12.79 -6.72 10.32
C GLY A 78 11.78 -6.51 11.45
N VAL A 79 10.58 -6.02 11.12
CA VAL A 79 9.54 -5.69 12.11
C VAL A 79 8.25 -6.50 11.97
N ALA A 80 8.01 -7.19 10.84
CA ALA A 80 6.76 -7.91 10.57
C ALA A 80 6.40 -8.95 11.64
N LYS A 81 7.40 -9.59 12.27
CA LYS A 81 7.19 -10.57 13.35
C LYS A 81 6.69 -9.96 14.65
N THR A 82 6.88 -8.65 14.86
CA THR A 82 6.45 -7.92 16.07
C THR A 82 5.13 -7.17 15.85
N TRP A 83 4.52 -7.30 14.68
CA TRP A 83 3.19 -6.75 14.40
C TRP A 83 2.14 -7.41 15.30
N PRO A 84 1.19 -6.63 15.86
CA PRO A 84 0.19 -7.16 16.78
C PRO A 84 -0.63 -8.26 16.10
N THR A 85 -1.06 -9.27 16.85
CA THR A 85 -2.01 -10.27 16.36
C THR A 85 -3.42 -9.91 16.80
N THR A 86 -4.41 -10.23 15.97
CA THR A 86 -5.84 -10.10 16.25
C THR A 86 -6.45 -11.39 16.78
N GLY A 87 -5.78 -12.53 16.55
CA GLY A 87 -6.32 -13.86 16.87
C GLY A 87 -7.38 -14.37 15.89
N ALA A 88 -7.76 -13.59 14.88
CA ALA A 88 -8.66 -14.04 13.82
C ALA A 88 -7.99 -15.06 12.90
N SER A 89 -8.79 -15.92 12.28
CA SER A 89 -8.29 -16.76 11.19
C SER A 89 -8.01 -15.89 9.96
N PRO A 90 -6.84 -16.05 9.30
CA PRO A 90 -6.50 -15.25 8.13
C PRO A 90 -7.47 -15.54 6.97
N ALA A 91 -7.86 -14.49 6.26
CA ALA A 91 -8.58 -14.63 5.00
C ALA A 91 -7.76 -15.48 3.99
N ILE A 92 -8.47 -16.28 3.20
CA ILE A 92 -7.85 -17.25 2.31
C ILE A 92 -7.28 -16.55 1.08
N TRP A 93 -5.98 -16.70 0.87
CA TRP A 93 -5.32 -16.30 -0.37
C TRP A 93 -5.70 -17.26 -1.49
N GLN A 94 -6.27 -16.72 -2.56
CA GLN A 94 -6.40 -17.42 -3.83
C GLN A 94 -5.04 -17.34 -4.55
N THR A 95 -4.62 -18.45 -5.15
CA THR A 95 -3.46 -18.48 -6.05
C THR A 95 -3.71 -17.52 -7.20
N SER A 96 -2.78 -16.59 -7.44
CA SER A 96 -2.87 -15.72 -8.61
C SER A 96 -2.74 -16.56 -9.86
N VAL A 97 -3.66 -16.38 -10.81
CA VAL A 97 -3.60 -16.94 -12.15
C VAL A 97 -2.87 -16.03 -13.15
N SER A 98 -2.56 -14.78 -12.75
CA SER A 98 -1.86 -13.81 -13.59
C SER A 98 -0.49 -13.46 -13.00
N ASN A 99 0.53 -13.58 -13.85
CA ASN A 99 1.92 -13.15 -13.60
C ASN A 99 2.20 -11.76 -14.19
N GLU A 100 1.16 -11.06 -14.64
CA GLU A 100 1.31 -9.69 -15.14
C GLU A 100 1.67 -8.83 -13.92
N GLY A 101 2.96 -8.48 -13.79
CA GLY A 101 3.44 -7.57 -12.75
C GLY A 101 2.70 -6.25 -12.78
N THR A 102 2.80 -5.45 -11.72
CA THR A 102 2.23 -4.11 -11.77
C THR A 102 3.04 -3.27 -12.76
N GLU A 103 2.41 -2.84 -13.84
CA GLU A 103 2.99 -1.85 -14.73
C GLU A 103 3.18 -0.53 -13.96
N ARG A 104 4.42 -0.04 -13.93
CA ARG A 104 4.78 1.24 -13.29
C ARG A 104 5.59 2.09 -14.25
N VAL A 105 5.51 3.41 -14.10
CA VAL A 105 6.33 4.47 -14.72
C VAL A 105 6.88 4.17 -16.14
N GLY A 106 6.27 4.75 -17.18
CA GLY A 106 6.84 4.80 -18.54
C GLY A 106 6.88 3.44 -19.26
N GLY A 107 5.87 2.59 -19.05
CA GLY A 107 5.80 1.26 -19.64
C GLY A 107 6.86 0.27 -19.13
N LYS A 108 7.50 0.54 -17.98
CA LYS A 108 8.50 -0.37 -17.43
C LYS A 108 7.79 -1.51 -16.70
N THR A 109 7.76 -2.68 -17.35
CA THR A 109 7.36 -3.93 -16.72
C THR A 109 8.35 -4.26 -15.61
N ILE A 110 7.92 -4.11 -14.35
CA ILE A 110 8.68 -4.65 -13.23
C ILE A 110 8.49 -6.16 -13.26
N LYS A 111 9.59 -6.90 -13.28
CA LYS A 111 9.55 -8.35 -13.17
C LYS A 111 8.97 -8.71 -11.80
N MET A 112 7.76 -9.24 -11.79
CA MET A 112 7.19 -9.87 -10.61
C MET A 112 8.07 -11.06 -10.26
N THR A 113 8.75 -10.98 -9.11
CA THR A 113 9.67 -12.04 -8.70
C THR A 113 8.90 -13.21 -8.10
N THR A 114 7.83 -12.90 -7.37
CA THR A 114 6.96 -13.88 -6.72
C THR A 114 5.53 -13.33 -6.65
N PRO A 115 4.53 -13.93 -7.34
CA PRO A 115 3.13 -13.65 -7.05
C PRO A 115 2.82 -14.13 -5.62
N VAL A 116 2.37 -13.23 -4.75
CA VAL A 116 2.16 -13.54 -3.34
C VAL A 116 0.71 -14.04 -3.14
N GLY A 117 -0.29 -13.43 -3.77
CA GLY A 117 -1.65 -13.98 -3.86
C GLY A 117 -2.73 -12.91 -4.04
N ARG A 118 -3.99 -13.34 -4.20
CA ARG A 118 -5.16 -12.46 -4.26
C ARG A 118 -6.18 -12.79 -3.17
N ILE A 119 -6.83 -11.79 -2.59
CA ILE A 119 -8.03 -11.96 -1.74
C ILE A 119 -9.16 -11.15 -2.34
N THR A 120 -10.31 -11.78 -2.56
CA THR A 120 -11.50 -11.13 -3.12
C THR A 120 -12.55 -10.86 -2.05
N GLY A 121 -13.37 -9.83 -2.22
CA GLY A 121 -14.53 -9.58 -1.35
C GLY A 121 -14.19 -8.83 -0.06
N ILE A 122 -13.19 -7.96 -0.11
CA ILE A 122 -12.88 -7.06 1.00
C ILE A 122 -14.02 -6.07 1.16
N SER A 123 -14.68 -6.13 2.32
CA SER A 123 -15.95 -5.44 2.55
C SER A 123 -15.83 -3.92 2.61
N LYS A 124 -14.74 -3.39 3.15
CA LYS A 124 -14.50 -1.95 3.24
C LYS A 124 -13.01 -1.66 3.31
N LEU A 125 -12.59 -0.67 2.53
CA LEU A 125 -11.35 0.06 2.73
C LEU A 125 -11.67 1.54 2.60
N THR A 126 -11.25 2.31 3.60
CA THR A 126 -11.20 3.77 3.51
C THR A 126 -9.73 4.14 3.47
N ALA A 127 -9.32 4.86 2.42
CA ALA A 127 -8.02 5.51 2.31
C ALA A 127 -8.22 7.02 2.40
N GLN A 128 -7.60 7.67 3.37
CA GLN A 128 -7.66 9.13 3.53
C GLN A 128 -6.30 9.73 3.25
N VAL A 129 -6.23 10.82 2.48
CA VAL A 129 -5.01 11.58 2.18
C VAL A 129 -5.22 13.04 2.58
N GLY A 130 -4.21 13.61 3.22
CA GLY A 130 -4.16 15.03 3.57
C GLY A 130 -4.60 15.31 5.00
N MET A 131 -3.83 16.14 5.70
CA MET A 131 -4.22 16.76 6.96
C MET A 131 -4.49 18.25 6.74
N ALA A 132 -5.73 18.61 6.43
CA ALA A 132 -6.37 19.91 6.68
C ALA A 132 -7.88 19.79 6.40
N SER A 133 -8.68 20.83 6.71
CA SER A 133 -10.14 20.91 6.87
C SER A 133 -11.07 20.14 5.89
N GLN A 134 -10.56 19.61 4.78
CA GLN A 134 -11.24 18.63 3.93
C GLN A 134 -10.26 17.53 3.45
N PRO A 135 -10.20 16.36 4.11
CA PRO A 135 -9.37 15.26 3.67
C PRO A 135 -9.88 14.71 2.33
N PHE A 136 -8.96 14.34 1.44
CA PHE A 136 -9.31 13.49 0.30
C PHE A 136 -9.61 12.09 0.83
N THR A 137 -10.81 11.58 0.54
CA THR A 137 -11.21 10.24 0.97
C THR A 137 -11.52 9.40 -0.25
N ALA A 138 -10.89 8.23 -0.34
CA ALA A 138 -11.21 7.18 -1.28
C ALA A 138 -11.82 6.01 -0.49
N SER A 139 -13.07 5.67 -0.77
CA SER A 139 -13.75 4.56 -0.10
C SER A 139 -14.29 3.58 -1.13
N ALA A 140 -14.13 2.29 -0.87
CA ALA A 140 -14.66 1.25 -1.74
C ALA A 140 -15.14 0.04 -0.94
N LEU A 141 -16.10 -0.67 -1.52
CA LEU A 141 -16.63 -1.94 -1.04
C LEU A 141 -16.32 -3.03 -2.07
N ASN A 142 -16.31 -4.29 -1.65
CA ASN A 142 -16.07 -5.46 -2.50
C ASN A 142 -14.75 -5.38 -3.27
N LEU A 143 -13.68 -5.00 -2.57
CA LEU A 143 -12.35 -4.82 -3.14
C LEU A 143 -11.65 -6.17 -3.39
N ASN A 144 -10.71 -6.13 -4.32
CA ASN A 144 -9.73 -7.17 -4.54
C ASN A 144 -8.39 -6.70 -3.98
N LEU A 145 -7.86 -7.43 -3.00
CA LEU A 145 -6.51 -7.26 -2.52
C LEU A 145 -5.56 -8.12 -3.34
N PHE A 146 -4.46 -7.49 -3.72
CA PHE A 146 -3.29 -8.11 -4.30
C PHE A 146 -2.13 -7.85 -3.36
N ALA A 147 -1.30 -8.85 -3.16
CA ALA A 147 0.02 -8.62 -2.63
C ALA A 147 1.00 -9.31 -3.57
N ASP A 148 2.19 -8.72 -3.68
CA ASP A 148 3.31 -9.25 -4.45
C ASP A 148 4.65 -8.67 -3.97
N VAL A 149 5.74 -9.23 -4.50
CA VAL A 149 7.09 -8.70 -4.32
C VAL A 149 7.61 -8.19 -5.67
N GLU A 150 7.88 -6.89 -5.69
CA GLU A 150 8.35 -6.13 -6.85
C GLU A 150 9.77 -5.61 -6.63
N HIS A 151 10.43 -5.16 -7.69
CA HIS A 151 11.70 -4.44 -7.58
C HIS A 151 11.46 -2.93 -7.46
N THR A 152 12.30 -2.23 -6.69
CA THR A 152 12.36 -0.77 -6.71
C THR A 152 12.78 -0.32 -8.11
N PRO A 153 12.29 0.82 -8.61
CA PRO A 153 12.84 1.40 -9.83
C PRO A 153 14.29 1.82 -9.56
N LYS A 154 15.22 1.34 -10.39
CA LYS A 154 16.62 1.80 -10.37
C LYS A 154 16.65 3.32 -10.55
N GLY A 155 17.28 4.05 -9.62
CA GLY A 155 17.22 5.51 -9.63
C GLY A 155 18.18 6.19 -8.65
N LYS A 156 18.08 7.52 -8.54
CA LYS A 156 18.99 8.32 -7.69
C LYS A 156 18.97 7.93 -6.21
N LEU A 157 17.84 7.42 -5.72
CA LEU A 157 17.65 7.06 -4.31
C LEU A 157 18.18 5.66 -3.99
N TYR A 158 18.18 4.74 -4.96
CA TYR A 158 18.63 3.36 -4.80
C TYR A 158 19.61 2.99 -5.93
N PRO A 159 20.92 2.80 -5.61
CA PRO A 159 21.95 2.53 -6.62
C PRO A 159 21.80 1.15 -7.28
N ALA A 160 21.08 0.24 -6.64
CA ALA A 160 20.69 -1.07 -7.16
C ALA A 160 19.19 -1.30 -6.94
N GLU A 161 18.60 -2.22 -7.70
CA GLU A 161 17.23 -2.67 -7.46
C GLU A 161 17.14 -3.38 -6.11
N GLU A 162 16.13 -3.04 -5.32
CA GLU A 162 15.83 -3.70 -4.04
C GLU A 162 14.40 -4.25 -4.08
N PHE A 163 14.07 -5.21 -3.22
CA PHE A 163 12.71 -5.77 -3.17
C PHE A 163 11.74 -4.88 -2.39
N GLN A 164 10.55 -4.68 -2.94
CA GLN A 164 9.43 -3.99 -2.32
C GLN A 164 8.31 -4.99 -2.03
N PHE A 165 7.72 -4.90 -0.84
CA PHE A 165 6.42 -5.49 -0.58
C PHE A 165 5.34 -4.53 -1.08
N HIS A 166 4.52 -5.01 -2.01
CA HIS A 166 3.41 -4.26 -2.58
C HIS A 166 2.09 -4.84 -2.08
N ILE A 167 1.18 -3.95 -1.72
CA ILE A 167 -0.21 -4.27 -1.43
C ILE A 167 -1.09 -3.36 -2.28
N GLY A 168 -1.85 -3.94 -3.20
CA GLY A 168 -2.80 -3.25 -4.05
C GLY A 168 -4.24 -3.58 -3.67
N PHE A 169 -5.12 -2.58 -3.69
CA PHE A 169 -6.55 -2.72 -3.49
C PHE A 169 -7.28 -2.17 -4.72
N GLN A 170 -7.89 -3.06 -5.49
CA GLN A 170 -8.64 -2.70 -6.69
C GLN A 170 -10.13 -2.82 -6.44
N GLY A 171 -10.89 -1.79 -6.79
CA GLY A 171 -12.35 -1.81 -6.66
C GLY A 171 -12.99 -0.64 -7.36
N ASN A 172 -14.15 -0.18 -6.91
CA ASN A 172 -14.79 1.03 -7.41
C ASN A 172 -14.78 2.08 -6.30
N TYR A 173 -13.85 3.02 -6.36
CA TYR A 173 -13.65 4.02 -5.33
C TYR A 173 -14.59 5.21 -5.53
N GLN A 174 -15.28 5.55 -4.44
CA GLN A 174 -15.93 6.83 -4.26
C GLN A 174 -14.93 7.81 -3.67
N TYR A 175 -14.74 8.92 -4.39
CA TYR A 175 -13.79 9.96 -4.04
C TYR A 175 -14.52 11.21 -3.57
N THR A 176 -14.11 11.75 -2.42
CA THR A 176 -14.63 13.00 -1.86
C THR A 176 -13.48 13.90 -1.38
N GLY A 177 -13.70 15.21 -1.32
CA GLY A 177 -12.70 16.20 -0.90
C GLY A 177 -11.77 16.68 -2.03
N GLY A 178 -10.78 17.49 -1.67
CA GLY A 178 -9.74 18.00 -2.57
C GLY A 178 -8.35 17.50 -2.16
N VAL A 179 -7.44 17.39 -3.13
CA VAL A 179 -6.03 17.07 -2.86
C VAL A 179 -5.37 18.29 -2.21
N SER A 180 -4.81 18.12 -1.01
CA SER A 180 -4.06 19.16 -0.30
C SER A 180 -2.55 18.94 -0.43
N ALA A 181 -1.80 20.04 -0.50
CA ALA A 181 -0.33 20.02 -0.55
C ALA A 181 0.34 19.84 0.83
N GLN A 182 -0.43 19.77 1.92
CA GLN A 182 0.11 19.60 3.28
C GLN A 182 0.51 18.14 3.56
N ALA A 183 1.23 17.93 4.68
CA ALA A 183 1.63 16.60 5.14
C ALA A 183 0.44 15.65 5.08
N ASN A 184 0.62 14.60 4.30
CA ASN A 184 -0.36 13.58 4.04
C ASN A 184 -0.15 12.46 5.06
N GLN A 185 -1.24 11.87 5.50
CA GLN A 185 -1.22 10.54 6.09
C GLN A 185 -2.05 9.65 5.18
N VAL A 186 -1.83 8.35 5.22
CA VAL A 186 -2.75 7.38 4.64
C VAL A 186 -3.25 6.45 5.73
N THR A 187 -4.56 6.50 5.99
CA THR A 187 -5.24 5.58 6.90
C THR A 187 -5.91 4.48 6.10
N ILE A 188 -5.79 3.22 6.48
CA ILE A 188 -6.43 2.05 5.86
C ILE A 188 -7.17 1.29 6.96
N GLU A 189 -8.49 1.22 6.85
CA GLU A 189 -9.33 0.38 7.72
C GLU A 189 -9.55 -0.99 7.08
N MET A 190 -9.35 -2.08 7.83
CA MET A 190 -9.53 -3.46 7.34
C MET A 190 -10.06 -4.39 8.43
N THR A 191 -10.68 -5.51 8.05
CA THR A 191 -11.11 -6.53 9.02
C THR A 191 -9.91 -7.28 9.61
N HIS A 192 -10.09 -7.88 10.80
CA HIS A 192 -9.05 -8.70 11.43
C HIS A 192 -8.56 -9.86 10.54
N ALA A 193 -9.47 -10.52 9.82
CA ALA A 193 -9.12 -11.62 8.92
C ALA A 193 -8.23 -11.18 7.74
N ILE A 194 -8.51 -10.01 7.15
CA ILE A 194 -7.69 -9.43 6.07
C ILE A 194 -6.31 -9.06 6.60
N TYR A 195 -6.27 -8.40 7.76
CA TYR A 195 -5.01 -8.03 8.41
C TYR A 195 -4.15 -9.26 8.70
N GLU A 196 -4.71 -10.33 9.27
CA GLU A 196 -3.97 -11.57 9.52
C GLU A 196 -3.49 -12.25 8.24
N ALA A 197 -4.26 -12.16 7.15
CA ALA A 197 -3.83 -12.68 5.86
C ALA A 197 -2.60 -11.93 5.34
N ILE A 198 -2.60 -10.59 5.38
CA ILE A 198 -1.45 -9.75 5.00
C ILE A 198 -0.25 -10.04 5.92
N ARG A 199 -0.46 -10.01 7.24
CA ARG A 199 0.59 -10.22 8.24
C ARG A 199 1.25 -11.60 8.12
N SER A 200 0.45 -12.66 8.06
CA SER A 200 0.96 -14.03 7.94
C SER A 200 1.73 -14.23 6.64
N LYS A 201 1.24 -13.65 5.54
CA LYS A 201 1.90 -13.75 4.25
C LYS A 201 3.21 -12.98 4.22
N LEU A 202 3.25 -11.78 4.78
CA LEU A 202 4.48 -11.00 4.92
C LEU A 202 5.52 -11.77 5.74
N ILE A 203 5.13 -12.32 6.89
CA ILE A 203 6.04 -13.14 7.72
C ILE A 203 6.56 -14.35 6.97
N ALA A 204 5.74 -14.99 6.12
CA ALA A 204 6.17 -16.11 5.30
C ALA A 204 7.19 -15.70 4.22
N LEU A 205 7.08 -14.49 3.65
CA LEU A 205 8.04 -13.94 2.70
C LEU A 205 9.38 -13.54 3.34
N CYS A 206 9.39 -13.32 4.66
CA CYS A 206 10.56 -12.88 5.42
C CYS A 206 11.40 -14.04 6.00
N ARG A 207 11.16 -15.27 5.54
CA ARG A 207 11.92 -16.47 5.93
C ARG A 207 12.95 -16.80 4.87
#